data_AF-A0A5B9WDF9-F1
#
_entry.id   AF-A0A5B9WDF9-F1
#
_cell.length_a   1.000
_cell.length_b   1.000
_cell.length_c   1.000
_cell.angle_alpha   90.00
_cell.angle_beta   90.00
_cell.angle_gamma   90.00
#
_symmetry.space_group_name_H-M   'P 1'
#
loop_
_entity.id
_entity.type
_entity.pdbx_description
1 polymer ?
#
loop_
_entity_poly.entity_id
_entity_poly.type
_entity_poly.pdbx_seq_one_letter_code
_entity_poly.pdbx_strand_id
1 'polypeptide(L)'
;MTLEFMFRNLLSTPAFAPALGDVELERSDLPKLPITRNYNSLLAAAKSAAISLEDYIPRDEKRRQASDFFADIATHFLHYHELRHILAGHLDYEDNDRGVAYIAEYRGGDATTQPSIVSQVLEWDADRSAMLMLTRSIFAIRIRSMVAETMSGQVGPYSDLFRDRDSLAVKCLIAASALLRLFDFDILPASEWAEQYYPPPQVRRISLSNVVVEWVQNNCGVPLAPTMMDDIRDTIHSGTSEVVEHTFRELWDVKYNNEFRFLVARDESREYLARLQGMFENMRQELSKYSYVAL
;
A
#
# COMPACT_ATOMS: atom_id res chain seq x y z
N MET A 1 6.57 9.42 -12.14
CA MET A 1 5.15 9.07 -12.28
C MET A 1 4.44 9.64 -11.07
N THR A 2 3.40 10.44 -11.25
CA THR A 2 2.59 10.91 -10.11
C THR A 2 1.63 9.80 -9.68
N LEU A 3 1.23 9.77 -8.40
CA LEU A 3 0.25 8.79 -7.91
C LEU A 3 -1.10 8.96 -8.61
N GLU A 4 -1.51 10.20 -8.86
CA GLU A 4 -2.70 10.54 -9.63
C GLU A 4 -2.67 9.91 -11.03
N PHE A 5 -1.58 10.08 -11.78
CA PHE A 5 -1.46 9.44 -13.10
C PHE A 5 -1.45 7.92 -13.00
N MET A 6 -0.78 7.35 -12.01
CA MET A 6 -0.76 5.89 -11.81
C MET A 6 -2.18 5.35 -11.64
N PHE A 7 -2.97 5.91 -10.73
CA PHE A 7 -4.32 5.42 -10.48
C PHE A 7 -5.28 5.73 -11.62
N ARG A 8 -5.09 6.83 -12.35
CA ARG A 8 -5.82 7.09 -13.61
C ARG A 8 -5.55 6.00 -14.63
N ASN A 9 -4.28 5.68 -14.88
CA ASN A 9 -3.90 4.61 -15.79
C ASN A 9 -4.46 3.24 -15.35
N LEU A 10 -4.33 2.90 -14.06
CA LEU A 10 -4.92 1.69 -13.48
C LEU A 10 -6.44 1.64 -13.71
N LEU A 11 -7.19 2.67 -13.33
CA LEU A 11 -8.65 2.69 -13.45
C LEU A 11 -9.13 2.90 -14.90
N SER A 12 -8.30 3.39 -15.81
CA SER A 12 -8.59 3.38 -17.25
C SER A 12 -8.45 1.98 -17.88
N THR A 13 -7.90 1.01 -17.13
CA THR A 13 -7.76 -0.38 -17.58
C THR A 13 -8.96 -1.21 -17.10
N PRO A 14 -9.75 -1.83 -17.99
CA PRO A 14 -10.93 -2.61 -17.62
C PRO A 14 -10.70 -3.71 -16.57
N ALA A 15 -9.52 -4.34 -16.59
CA ALA A 15 -9.17 -5.41 -15.67
C ALA A 15 -8.93 -4.94 -14.22
N PHE A 16 -8.61 -3.68 -13.99
CA PHE A 16 -8.36 -3.17 -12.65
C PHE A 16 -9.69 -2.84 -11.94
N ALA A 17 -9.95 -3.52 -10.83
CA ALA A 17 -11.14 -3.31 -10.01
C ALA A 17 -12.44 -3.21 -10.84
N PRO A 18 -12.83 -4.28 -11.57
CA PRO A 18 -13.94 -4.25 -12.52
C PRO A 18 -15.31 -4.00 -11.86
N ALA A 19 -15.41 -4.17 -10.54
CA ALA A 19 -16.60 -3.84 -9.78
C ALA A 19 -16.82 -2.33 -9.56
N LEU A 20 -15.85 -1.48 -9.93
CA LEU A 20 -15.96 -0.02 -9.82
C LEU A 20 -16.36 0.57 -11.18
N GLY A 21 -17.60 1.06 -11.29
CA GLY A 21 -18.11 1.74 -12.48
C GLY A 21 -18.34 0.83 -13.69
N ASP A 22 -18.56 1.43 -14.87
CA ASP A 22 -18.72 0.72 -16.13
C ASP A 22 -17.38 0.58 -16.86
N VAL A 23 -16.87 -0.66 -16.97
CA VAL A 23 -15.59 -0.96 -17.62
C VAL A 23 -15.65 -0.87 -19.14
N GLU A 24 -16.83 -0.98 -19.74
CA GLU A 24 -17.00 -0.97 -21.20
C GLU A 24 -16.83 0.43 -21.80
N LEU A 25 -16.91 1.47 -20.96
CA LEU A 25 -16.65 2.85 -21.37
C LEU A 25 -15.16 3.15 -21.54
N GLU A 26 -14.29 2.34 -20.93
CA GLU A 26 -12.85 2.59 -20.87
C GLU A 26 -12.12 2.20 -22.16
N ARG A 27 -10.92 2.77 -22.34
CA ARG A 27 -10.09 2.51 -23.52
C ARG A 27 -9.20 1.29 -23.28
N SER A 28 -9.25 0.32 -24.20
CA SER A 28 -8.33 -0.83 -24.24
C SER A 28 -7.21 -0.66 -25.28
N ASP A 29 -7.25 0.41 -26.06
CA ASP A 29 -6.36 0.67 -27.20
C ASP A 29 -5.17 1.59 -26.87
N LEU A 30 -5.04 2.03 -25.61
CA LEU A 30 -3.95 2.91 -25.21
C LEU A 30 -2.61 2.18 -25.19
N PRO A 31 -1.51 2.83 -25.63
CA PRO A 31 -0.18 2.24 -25.55
C PRO A 31 0.27 2.08 -24.09
N LYS A 32 1.16 1.13 -23.83
CA LYS A 32 1.78 0.97 -22.51
C LYS A 32 2.82 2.05 -22.29
N LEU A 33 2.67 2.85 -21.23
CA LEU A 33 3.68 3.84 -20.82
C LEU A 33 4.58 3.28 -19.73
N PRO A 34 5.89 3.57 -19.72
CA PRO A 34 6.82 2.98 -18.76
C PRO A 34 6.51 3.40 -17.31
N ILE A 35 6.72 2.49 -16.36
CA ILE A 35 6.81 2.87 -14.94
C ILE A 35 8.14 3.59 -14.74
N THR A 36 8.10 4.86 -14.39
CA THR A 36 9.30 5.66 -14.15
C THR A 36 9.09 6.68 -13.06
N ARG A 37 10.11 6.89 -12.22
CA ARG A 37 10.12 7.99 -11.24
C ARG A 37 10.33 9.35 -11.93
N ASN A 38 10.92 9.37 -13.13
CA ASN A 38 11.18 10.60 -13.89
C ASN A 38 9.95 11.02 -14.72
N TYR A 39 9.28 12.10 -14.31
CA TYR A 39 8.12 12.64 -15.01
C TYR A 39 8.42 13.03 -16.47
N ASN A 40 9.62 13.54 -16.76
CA ASN A 40 10.01 13.91 -18.12
C ASN A 40 10.15 12.68 -19.03
N SER A 41 10.62 11.55 -18.49
CA SER A 41 10.66 10.29 -19.23
C SER A 41 9.24 9.79 -19.59
N LEU A 42 8.29 9.96 -18.67
CA LEU A 42 6.88 9.61 -18.92
C LEU A 42 6.28 10.51 -20.02
N LEU A 43 6.50 11.82 -19.95
CA LEU A 43 6.05 12.77 -20.98
C LEU A 43 6.67 12.48 -22.36
N ALA A 44 7.97 12.14 -22.39
CA ALA A 44 8.65 11.78 -23.62
C ALA A 44 8.07 10.50 -24.25
N ALA A 45 7.72 9.51 -23.43
CA ALA A 45 7.08 8.27 -23.89
C ALA A 45 5.68 8.53 -24.46
N ALA A 46 4.84 9.31 -23.76
CA ALA A 46 3.52 9.70 -24.25
C ALA A 46 3.60 10.47 -25.58
N LYS A 47 4.50 11.45 -25.66
CA LYS A 47 4.75 12.20 -26.90
C LYS A 47 5.19 11.29 -28.05
N SER A 48 6.07 10.32 -27.79
CA SER A 48 6.55 9.37 -28.79
C SER A 48 5.44 8.45 -29.31
N ALA A 49 4.46 8.14 -28.46
CA ALA A 49 3.28 7.37 -28.81
C ALA A 49 2.10 8.22 -29.35
N ALA A 50 2.33 9.52 -29.58
CA ALA A 50 1.34 10.48 -30.09
C ALA A 50 0.03 10.55 -29.26
N ILE A 51 0.16 10.46 -27.94
CA ILE A 51 -0.94 10.49 -26.97
C ILE A 51 -0.67 11.55 -25.87
N SER A 52 -1.73 12.00 -25.22
CA SER A 52 -1.68 12.84 -24.01
C SER A 52 -1.74 11.97 -22.75
N LEU A 53 -1.21 12.45 -21.63
CA LEU A 53 -1.45 11.80 -20.33
C LEU A 53 -2.93 11.88 -19.92
N GLU A 54 -3.67 12.88 -20.44
CA GLU A 54 -5.10 13.05 -20.22
C GLU A 54 -5.93 11.93 -20.87
N ASP A 55 -5.37 11.24 -21.88
CA ASP A 55 -6.04 10.08 -22.51
C ASP A 55 -6.20 8.90 -21.55
N TYR A 56 -5.44 8.87 -20.45
CA TYR A 56 -5.53 7.86 -19.37
C TYR A 56 -6.50 8.25 -18.25
N ILE A 57 -7.18 9.39 -18.34
CA ILE A 57 -8.23 9.72 -17.38
C ILE A 57 -9.41 8.76 -17.63
N PRO A 58 -9.90 8.03 -16.60
CA PRO A 58 -11.05 7.14 -16.78
C PRO A 58 -12.27 7.87 -17.37
N ARG A 59 -12.93 7.19 -18.31
CA ARG A 59 -14.10 7.71 -19.02
C ARG A 59 -15.37 7.55 -18.18
N ASP A 60 -15.50 6.46 -17.44
CA ASP A 60 -16.56 6.31 -16.47
C ASP A 60 -16.33 7.23 -15.27
N GLU A 61 -17.36 7.99 -14.89
CA GLU A 61 -17.27 8.97 -13.80
C GLU A 61 -16.98 8.33 -12.45
N LYS A 62 -17.51 7.12 -12.17
CA LYS A 62 -17.23 6.43 -10.91
C LYS A 62 -15.78 5.93 -10.87
N ARG A 63 -15.25 5.45 -12.00
CA ARG A 63 -13.84 5.05 -12.13
C ARG A 63 -12.90 6.25 -12.00
N ARG A 64 -13.29 7.42 -12.53
CA ARG A 64 -12.57 8.67 -12.36
C ARG A 64 -12.50 9.09 -10.89
N GLN A 65 -13.64 9.16 -10.21
CA GLN A 65 -13.71 9.46 -8.78
C GLN A 65 -12.93 8.44 -7.94
N ALA A 66 -13.00 7.14 -8.30
CA ALA A 66 -12.21 6.11 -7.66
C ALA A 66 -10.71 6.36 -7.84
N SER A 67 -10.26 6.75 -9.05
CA SER A 67 -8.85 7.01 -9.31
C SER A 67 -8.28 8.13 -8.42
N ASP A 68 -9.02 9.22 -8.26
CA ASP A 68 -8.63 10.33 -7.39
C ASP A 68 -8.64 9.88 -5.91
N PHE A 69 -9.66 9.12 -5.50
CA PHE A 69 -9.77 8.54 -4.16
C PHE A 69 -8.60 7.60 -3.82
N PHE A 70 -8.21 6.71 -4.73
CA PHE A 70 -7.07 5.81 -4.52
C PHE A 70 -5.75 6.58 -4.44
N ALA A 71 -5.58 7.64 -5.25
CA ALA A 71 -4.42 8.51 -5.18
C ALA A 71 -4.33 9.24 -3.82
N ASP A 72 -5.45 9.74 -3.31
CA ASP A 72 -5.55 10.34 -1.98
C ASP A 72 -5.20 9.33 -0.89
N ILE A 73 -5.76 8.11 -0.93
CA ILE A 73 -5.44 7.06 0.05
C ILE A 73 -3.95 6.73 0.05
N ALA A 74 -3.35 6.52 -1.13
CA ALA A 74 -1.92 6.20 -1.23
C ALA A 74 -1.04 7.35 -0.70
N THR A 75 -1.45 8.60 -0.94
CA THR A 75 -0.77 9.78 -0.39
C THR A 75 -0.88 9.83 1.13
N HIS A 76 -2.06 9.54 1.70
CA HIS A 76 -2.25 9.47 3.15
C HIS A 76 -1.47 8.30 3.77
N PHE A 77 -1.36 7.17 3.09
CA PHE A 77 -0.50 6.06 3.52
C PHE A 77 0.95 6.53 3.68
N LEU A 78 1.52 7.19 2.67
CA LEU A 78 2.87 7.77 2.75
C LEU A 78 3.00 8.75 3.90
N HIS A 79 2.05 9.69 4.03
CA HIS A 79 2.08 10.65 5.13
C HIS A 79 2.07 9.96 6.50
N TYR A 80 1.25 8.93 6.70
CA TYR A 80 1.20 8.21 7.97
C TYR A 80 2.44 7.34 8.20
N HIS A 81 3.06 6.83 7.16
CA HIS A 81 4.33 6.11 7.23
C HIS A 81 5.44 7.03 7.75
N GLU A 82 5.64 8.18 7.10
CA GLU A 82 6.63 9.18 7.54
C GLU A 82 6.31 9.73 8.94
N LEU A 83 5.03 9.98 9.20
CA LEU A 83 4.59 10.43 10.53
C LEU A 83 4.89 9.38 11.59
N ARG A 84 4.80 8.08 11.29
CA ARG A 84 5.15 7.04 12.25
C ARG A 84 6.63 7.07 12.59
N HIS A 85 7.53 7.27 11.63
CA HIS A 85 8.95 7.41 11.92
C HIS A 85 9.23 8.52 12.93
N ILE A 86 8.52 9.65 12.81
CA ILE A 86 8.62 10.76 13.78
C ILE A 86 8.00 10.36 15.12
N LEU A 87 6.74 9.92 15.12
CA LEU A 87 5.99 9.67 16.36
C LEU A 87 6.60 8.55 17.20
N ALA A 88 7.13 7.50 16.57
CA ALA A 88 7.76 6.37 17.27
C ALA A 88 9.24 6.59 17.60
N GLY A 89 9.79 7.77 17.27
CA GLY A 89 11.19 8.08 17.51
C GLY A 89 12.17 7.21 16.70
N HIS A 90 11.75 6.67 15.55
CA HIS A 90 12.62 5.85 14.70
C HIS A 90 13.85 6.63 14.23
N LEU A 91 13.64 7.90 13.86
CA LEU A 91 14.70 8.78 13.37
C LEU A 91 15.71 9.10 14.49
N ASP A 92 15.22 9.43 15.67
CA ASP A 92 16.07 9.74 16.83
C ASP A 92 16.81 8.49 17.33
N TYR A 93 16.19 7.31 17.26
CA TYR A 93 16.83 6.04 17.59
C TYR A 93 17.99 5.73 16.62
N GLU A 94 17.76 5.85 15.30
CA GLU A 94 18.81 5.63 14.30
C GLU A 94 19.97 6.64 14.44
N ASP A 95 19.68 7.91 14.73
CA ASP A 95 20.73 8.93 14.91
C ASP A 95 21.53 8.71 16.21
N ASN A 96 20.85 8.55 17.35
CA ASN A 96 21.50 8.50 18.67
C ASN A 96 22.17 7.15 18.97
N ASP A 97 21.53 6.04 18.61
CA ASP A 97 22.03 4.70 18.98
C ASP A 97 22.87 4.06 17.85
N ARG A 98 22.67 4.48 16.60
CA ARG A 98 23.40 3.91 15.44
C ARG A 98 24.29 4.91 14.72
N GLY A 99 24.24 6.21 15.07
CA GLY A 99 25.02 7.25 14.42
C GLY A 99 24.64 7.44 12.95
N VAL A 100 23.43 7.03 12.56
CA VAL A 100 22.94 7.13 11.19
C VAL A 100 22.21 8.47 11.04
N ALA A 101 22.92 9.46 10.50
CA ALA A 101 22.32 10.77 10.28
C ALA A 101 21.14 10.64 9.29
N TYR A 102 19.99 11.18 9.68
CA TYR A 102 18.72 11.19 8.91
C TYR A 102 18.87 11.57 7.42
N ILE A 103 19.78 12.50 7.11
CA ILE A 103 19.98 13.02 5.74
C ILE A 103 20.71 11.99 4.85
N ALA A 104 21.36 10.98 5.42
CA ALA A 104 22.10 9.96 4.67
C ALA A 104 21.17 9.01 3.89
N GLU A 105 20.00 8.65 4.45
CA GLU A 105 19.01 7.79 3.76
C GLU A 105 18.46 8.44 2.49
N TYR A 106 18.28 9.77 2.49
CA TYR A 106 17.81 10.52 1.33
C TYR A 106 18.86 10.65 0.21
N ARG A 107 20.15 10.46 0.52
CA ARG A 107 21.25 10.74 -0.43
C ARG A 107 21.70 9.53 -1.24
N GLY A 108 21.18 8.33 -0.98
CA GLY A 108 21.45 7.14 -1.80
C GLY A 108 22.94 6.84 -2.03
N GLY A 109 23.82 7.36 -1.18
CA GLY A 109 25.26 7.41 -1.40
C GLY A 109 26.01 7.18 -0.10
N ASP A 110 26.74 6.08 -0.07
CA ASP A 110 27.88 5.79 0.80
C ASP A 110 27.68 5.85 2.33
N ALA A 111 26.46 5.63 2.83
CA ALA A 111 26.33 5.17 4.21
C ALA A 111 26.83 3.71 4.25
N THR A 112 28.01 3.51 4.84
CA THR A 112 28.61 2.20 5.16
C THR A 112 27.77 1.41 6.20
N THR A 113 26.49 1.72 6.34
CA THR A 113 25.56 1.05 7.23
C THR A 113 25.27 -0.32 6.63
N GLN A 114 25.88 -1.35 7.23
CA GLN A 114 25.53 -2.73 6.95
C GLN A 114 24.01 -2.88 7.02
N PRO A 115 23.38 -3.59 6.06
CA PRO A 115 21.98 -3.96 6.15
C PRO A 115 21.69 -4.51 7.54
N SER A 116 20.71 -3.93 8.22
CA SER A 116 20.36 -4.36 9.57
C SER A 116 18.90 -4.75 9.61
N ILE A 117 18.64 -5.87 10.29
CA ILE A 117 17.29 -6.29 10.65
C ILE A 117 16.56 -5.19 11.45
N VAL A 118 17.30 -4.30 12.12
CA VAL A 118 16.78 -3.14 12.85
C VAL A 118 16.10 -2.16 11.91
N SER A 119 16.78 -1.70 10.84
CA SER A 119 16.17 -0.79 9.85
C SER A 119 14.91 -1.40 9.24
N GLN A 120 14.95 -2.71 8.94
CA GLN A 120 13.79 -3.41 8.43
C GLN A 120 12.61 -3.45 9.42
N VAL A 121 12.90 -3.59 10.71
CA VAL A 121 11.88 -3.58 11.77
C VAL A 121 11.21 -2.21 11.90
N LEU A 122 11.98 -1.12 11.82
CA LEU A 122 11.45 0.24 11.90
C LEU A 122 10.52 0.55 10.71
N GLU A 123 10.93 0.15 9.50
CA GLU A 123 10.14 0.27 8.27
C GLU A 123 8.85 -0.58 8.31
N TRP A 124 8.97 -1.80 8.83
CA TRP A 124 7.83 -2.69 9.00
C TRP A 124 6.81 -2.16 10.03
N ASP A 125 7.27 -1.56 11.13
CA ASP A 125 6.40 -0.89 12.09
C ASP A 125 5.75 0.36 11.48
N ALA A 126 6.50 1.15 10.71
CA ALA A 126 6.00 2.32 9.99
C ALA A 126 4.86 1.97 9.05
N ASP A 127 5.03 0.93 8.23
CA ASP A 127 3.99 0.40 7.33
C ASP A 127 2.73 -0.07 8.07
N ARG A 128 2.90 -0.87 9.13
CA ARG A 128 1.77 -1.42 9.89
C ARG A 128 0.96 -0.30 10.53
N SER A 129 1.65 0.63 11.17
CA SER A 129 1.03 1.79 11.82
C SER A 129 0.34 2.69 10.82
N ALA A 130 0.98 2.95 9.66
CA ALA A 130 0.40 3.74 8.59
C ALA A 130 -0.91 3.15 8.08
N MET A 131 -0.95 1.84 7.84
CA MET A 131 -2.17 1.15 7.41
C MET A 131 -3.27 1.19 8.46
N LEU A 132 -2.92 1.01 9.75
CA LEU A 132 -3.88 1.09 10.84
C LEU A 132 -4.47 2.50 10.98
N MET A 133 -3.62 3.54 10.92
CA MET A 133 -4.04 4.94 10.98
C MET A 133 -4.91 5.31 9.77
N LEU A 134 -4.48 4.92 8.57
CA LEU A 134 -5.23 5.12 7.33
C LEU A 134 -6.62 4.52 7.40
N THR A 135 -6.70 3.25 7.78
CA THR A 135 -7.96 2.51 7.90
C THR A 135 -8.88 3.24 8.89
N ARG A 136 -8.39 3.58 10.10
CA ARG A 136 -9.17 4.33 11.11
C ARG A 136 -9.65 5.69 10.60
N SER A 137 -8.78 6.48 9.98
CA SER A 137 -9.10 7.81 9.46
C SER A 137 -10.17 7.76 8.37
N ILE A 138 -10.04 6.82 7.43
CA ILE A 138 -11.00 6.64 6.34
C ILE A 138 -12.36 6.17 6.87
N PHE A 139 -12.40 5.29 7.87
CA PHE A 139 -13.67 4.95 8.54
C PHE A 139 -14.30 6.12 9.27
N ALA A 140 -13.51 6.96 9.95
CA ALA A 140 -14.03 8.17 10.59
C ALA A 140 -14.62 9.15 9.56
N ILE A 141 -13.97 9.30 8.39
CA ILE A 141 -14.49 10.10 7.28
C ILE A 141 -15.82 9.52 6.79
N ARG A 142 -15.90 8.20 6.54
CA ARG A 142 -17.15 7.53 6.15
C ARG A 142 -18.29 7.82 7.12
N ILE A 143 -18.07 7.66 8.43
CA ILE A 143 -19.11 7.91 9.44
C ILE A 143 -19.59 9.36 9.36
N ARG A 144 -18.67 10.32 9.27
CA ARG A 144 -19.04 11.75 9.12
C ARG A 144 -19.82 12.01 7.85
N SER A 145 -19.44 11.40 6.72
CA SER A 145 -20.16 11.51 5.46
C SER A 145 -21.57 10.95 5.58
N MET A 146 -21.76 9.75 6.14
CA MET A 146 -23.09 9.17 6.33
C MET A 146 -23.99 10.04 7.22
N VAL A 147 -23.44 10.63 8.28
CA VAL A 147 -24.18 11.56 9.15
C VAL A 147 -24.58 12.82 8.37
N ALA A 148 -23.66 13.40 7.61
CA ALA A 148 -23.93 14.58 6.80
C ALA A 148 -24.99 14.32 5.71
N GLU A 149 -24.95 13.17 5.05
CA GLU A 149 -25.94 12.76 4.06
C GLU A 149 -27.32 12.59 4.69
N THR A 150 -27.39 11.96 5.86
CA THR A 150 -28.63 11.80 6.62
C THR A 150 -29.23 13.15 7.02
N MET A 151 -28.38 14.11 7.42
CA MET A 151 -28.84 15.43 7.88
C MET A 151 -29.22 16.39 6.74
N SER A 152 -28.51 16.33 5.62
CA SER A 152 -28.70 17.26 4.49
C SER A 152 -29.64 16.72 3.41
N GLY A 153 -29.85 15.40 3.35
CA GLY A 153 -30.52 14.72 2.24
C GLY A 153 -29.71 14.73 0.94
N GLN A 154 -28.50 15.27 0.93
CA GLN A 154 -27.61 15.29 -0.22
C GLN A 154 -26.58 14.18 -0.11
N VAL A 155 -26.40 13.43 -1.20
CA VAL A 155 -25.42 12.35 -1.31
C VAL A 155 -24.05 12.95 -1.64
N GLY A 156 -23.01 12.62 -0.86
CA GLY A 156 -21.65 13.11 -1.10
C GLY A 156 -21.01 12.49 -2.35
N PRO A 157 -19.96 13.11 -2.92
CA PRO A 157 -19.34 12.65 -4.17
C PRO A 157 -18.69 11.26 -4.08
N TYR A 158 -18.41 10.77 -2.87
CA TYR A 158 -17.76 9.48 -2.63
C TYR A 158 -18.68 8.46 -1.93
N SER A 159 -19.97 8.75 -1.82
CA SER A 159 -20.95 7.91 -1.12
C SER A 159 -20.96 6.45 -1.60
N ASP A 160 -20.86 6.25 -2.91
CA ASP A 160 -20.82 4.94 -3.55
C ASP A 160 -19.51 4.19 -3.21
N LEU A 161 -18.39 4.90 -3.11
CA LEU A 161 -17.11 4.32 -2.71
C LEU A 161 -17.08 3.92 -1.24
N PHE A 162 -17.81 4.65 -0.40
CA PHE A 162 -17.94 4.43 1.04
C PHE A 162 -19.06 3.47 1.44
N ARG A 163 -19.89 2.99 0.50
CA ARG A 163 -21.11 2.25 0.83
C ARG A 163 -20.84 1.00 1.68
N ASP A 164 -19.92 0.15 1.24
CA ASP A 164 -19.56 -1.08 1.95
C ASP A 164 -18.31 -0.88 2.83
N ARG A 165 -18.50 -1.14 4.14
CA ARG A 165 -17.49 -0.98 5.18
C ARG A 165 -16.29 -1.88 4.92
N ASP A 166 -16.52 -3.17 4.70
CA ASP A 166 -15.41 -4.13 4.62
C ASP A 166 -14.65 -3.96 3.30
N SER A 167 -15.35 -3.55 2.23
CA SER A 167 -14.71 -3.12 0.99
C SER A 167 -13.75 -1.92 1.16
N LEU A 168 -13.97 -1.05 2.16
CA LEU A 168 -13.19 0.18 2.32
C LEU A 168 -11.78 -0.10 2.83
N ALA A 169 -11.64 -1.04 3.77
CA ALA A 169 -10.34 -1.49 4.25
C ALA A 169 -9.56 -2.21 3.12
N VAL A 170 -10.26 -3.01 2.31
CA VAL A 170 -9.69 -3.64 1.11
C VAL A 170 -9.25 -2.59 0.08
N LYS A 171 -10.02 -1.53 -0.15
CA LYS A 171 -9.61 -0.41 -1.02
C LYS A 171 -8.35 0.29 -0.49
N CYS A 172 -8.24 0.49 0.83
CA CYS A 172 -7.03 1.04 1.44
C CYS A 172 -5.81 0.15 1.17
N LEU A 173 -5.99 -1.17 1.33
CA LEU A 173 -4.96 -2.17 1.05
C LEU A 173 -4.55 -2.18 -0.43
N ILE A 174 -5.51 -2.13 -1.36
CA ILE A 174 -5.23 -2.07 -2.80
C ILE A 174 -4.40 -0.82 -3.13
N ALA A 175 -4.77 0.35 -2.59
CA ALA A 175 -4.05 1.59 -2.85
C ALA A 175 -2.59 1.53 -2.37
N ALA A 176 -2.39 1.12 -1.12
CA ALA A 176 -1.06 1.00 -0.52
C ALA A 176 -0.23 -0.09 -1.21
N SER A 177 -0.85 -1.21 -1.59
CA SER A 177 -0.18 -2.28 -2.32
C SER A 177 0.25 -1.85 -3.73
N ALA A 178 -0.60 -1.12 -4.45
CA ALA A 178 -0.27 -0.56 -5.77
C ALA A 178 0.88 0.47 -5.66
N LEU A 179 0.87 1.30 -4.62
CA LEU A 179 1.98 2.20 -4.32
C LEU A 179 3.28 1.43 -4.05
N LEU A 180 3.28 0.45 -3.14
CA LEU A 180 4.47 -0.35 -2.84
C LEU A 180 4.98 -1.10 -4.08
N ARG A 181 4.07 -1.50 -4.96
CA ARG A 181 4.42 -2.18 -6.23
C ARG A 181 5.25 -1.30 -7.17
N LEU A 182 5.18 0.04 -7.07
CA LEU A 182 6.06 0.96 -7.80
C LEU A 182 7.54 0.88 -7.37
N PHE A 183 7.81 0.29 -6.20
CA PHE A 183 9.15 0.09 -5.67
C PHE A 183 9.64 -1.35 -5.84
N ASP A 184 8.80 -2.24 -6.35
CA ASP A 184 8.97 -3.70 -6.37
C ASP A 184 9.31 -4.21 -7.79
N PHE A 185 10.45 -3.82 -8.34
CA PHE A 185 10.83 -4.26 -9.69
C PHE A 185 11.47 -5.65 -9.70
N ASP A 186 12.14 -6.04 -8.61
CA ASP A 186 12.89 -7.29 -8.51
C ASP A 186 12.39 -8.16 -7.35
N ILE A 187 12.10 -9.42 -7.66
CA ILE A 187 11.73 -10.42 -6.66
C ILE A 187 13.01 -10.93 -6.01
N LEU A 188 13.14 -10.67 -4.71
CA LEU A 188 14.23 -11.22 -3.92
C LEU A 188 13.85 -12.59 -3.34
N PRO A 189 14.69 -13.64 -3.49
CA PRO A 189 14.48 -14.90 -2.82
C PRO A 189 14.56 -14.72 -1.30
N ALA A 190 13.88 -15.58 -0.54
CA ALA A 190 13.79 -15.47 0.93
C ALA A 190 15.16 -15.44 1.63
N SER A 191 16.16 -16.11 1.04
CA SER A 191 17.54 -16.10 1.51
C SER A 191 18.19 -14.71 1.51
N GLU A 192 17.75 -13.80 0.63
CA GLU A 192 18.34 -12.47 0.45
C GLU A 192 17.61 -11.38 1.25
N TRP A 193 16.49 -11.70 1.90
CA TRP A 193 15.65 -10.70 2.58
C TRP A 193 16.36 -10.02 3.75
N ALA A 194 17.10 -10.80 4.54
CA ALA A 194 17.84 -10.28 5.69
C ALA A 194 19.01 -9.35 5.29
N GLU A 195 19.43 -9.39 4.02
CA GLU A 195 20.52 -8.59 3.48
C GLU A 195 20.03 -7.23 2.92
N GLN A 196 18.72 -6.99 2.95
CA GLN A 196 18.14 -5.73 2.49
C GLN A 196 18.12 -4.67 3.58
N TYR A 197 18.11 -3.40 3.18
CA TYR A 197 17.91 -2.28 4.09
C TYR A 197 16.44 -2.14 4.51
N TYR A 198 15.52 -2.45 3.59
CA TYR A 198 14.08 -2.41 3.78
C TYR A 198 13.51 -3.82 3.75
N PRO A 199 12.37 -4.10 4.43
CA PRO A 199 11.66 -5.35 4.22
C PRO A 199 11.32 -5.45 2.73
N PRO A 200 11.48 -6.64 2.12
CA PRO A 200 11.13 -6.82 0.72
C PRO A 200 9.69 -6.36 0.46
N PRO A 201 9.38 -5.68 -0.65
CA PRO A 201 8.04 -5.16 -0.90
C PRO A 201 6.94 -6.21 -0.81
N GLN A 202 7.24 -7.48 -1.15
CA GLN A 202 6.29 -8.56 -0.94
C GLN A 202 5.96 -8.79 0.54
N VAL A 203 6.96 -8.77 1.42
CA VAL A 203 6.79 -8.92 2.87
C VAL A 203 6.00 -7.74 3.43
N ARG A 204 6.30 -6.52 2.96
CA ARG A 204 5.57 -5.30 3.33
C ARG A 204 4.08 -5.45 3.02
N ARG A 205 3.72 -5.86 1.80
CA ARG A 205 2.31 -6.08 1.39
C ARG A 205 1.61 -7.15 2.22
N ILE A 206 2.27 -8.27 2.54
CA ILE A 206 1.71 -9.30 3.44
C ILE A 206 1.40 -8.70 4.81
N SER A 207 2.32 -7.89 5.35
CA SER A 207 2.13 -7.19 6.63
C SER A 207 0.93 -6.24 6.60
N LEU A 208 0.78 -5.45 5.51
CA LEU A 208 -0.36 -4.57 5.32
C LEU A 208 -1.69 -5.34 5.31
N SER A 209 -1.74 -6.46 4.60
CA SER A 209 -2.93 -7.31 4.56
C SER A 209 -3.26 -7.89 5.94
N ASN A 210 -2.25 -8.30 6.73
CA ASN A 210 -2.46 -8.78 8.10
C ASN A 210 -3.10 -7.69 8.97
N VAL A 211 -2.66 -6.43 8.85
CA VAL A 211 -3.30 -5.30 9.56
C VAL A 211 -4.78 -5.15 9.19
N VAL A 212 -5.12 -5.31 7.90
CA VAL A 212 -6.52 -5.24 7.46
C VAL A 212 -7.34 -6.43 7.97
N VAL A 213 -6.79 -7.64 7.95
CA VAL A 213 -7.44 -8.84 8.52
C VAL A 213 -7.69 -8.67 10.02
N GLU A 214 -6.69 -8.22 10.77
CA GLU A 214 -6.80 -7.90 12.21
C GLU A 214 -7.86 -6.82 12.45
N TRP A 215 -7.90 -5.79 11.61
CA TRP A 215 -8.91 -4.73 11.69
C TRP A 215 -10.32 -5.30 11.46
N VAL A 216 -10.52 -6.10 10.40
CA VAL A 216 -11.82 -6.74 10.11
C VAL A 216 -12.25 -7.60 11.29
N GLN A 217 -11.37 -8.47 11.79
CA GLN A 217 -11.64 -9.34 12.94
C GLN A 217 -12.11 -8.54 14.17
N ASN A 218 -11.41 -7.46 14.50
CA ASN A 218 -11.72 -6.63 15.66
C ASN A 218 -12.99 -5.78 15.48
N ASN A 219 -13.46 -5.60 14.25
CA ASN A 219 -14.60 -4.73 13.94
C ASN A 219 -15.83 -5.49 13.40
N CYS A 220 -15.76 -6.79 13.13
CA CYS A 220 -16.91 -7.60 12.67
C CYS A 220 -18.04 -7.71 13.70
N GLY A 221 -17.82 -7.32 14.96
CA GLY A 221 -18.85 -7.33 16.01
C GLY A 221 -19.30 -8.72 16.46
N VAL A 222 -18.76 -9.78 15.84
CA VAL A 222 -18.97 -11.19 16.19
C VAL A 222 -17.62 -11.92 16.19
N PRO A 223 -17.36 -12.81 17.16
CA PRO A 223 -16.20 -13.68 17.10
C PRO A 223 -16.26 -14.56 15.85
N LEU A 224 -15.21 -14.53 15.04
CA LEU A 224 -15.09 -15.35 13.84
C LEU A 224 -14.40 -16.67 14.18
N ALA A 225 -14.89 -17.78 13.63
CA ALA A 225 -14.22 -19.07 13.77
C ALA A 225 -12.85 -19.03 13.07
N PRO A 226 -11.83 -19.78 13.54
CA PRO A 226 -10.50 -19.79 12.93
C PRO A 226 -10.51 -20.08 11.43
N THR A 227 -11.34 -21.04 10.98
CA THR A 227 -11.47 -21.37 9.55
C THR A 227 -12.02 -20.21 8.72
N MET A 228 -12.98 -19.45 9.27
CA MET A 228 -13.50 -18.25 8.61
C MET A 228 -12.43 -17.15 8.51
N MET A 229 -11.57 -17.04 9.53
CA MET A 229 -10.46 -16.09 9.51
C MET A 229 -9.42 -16.46 8.44
N ASP A 230 -9.17 -17.74 8.23
CA ASP A 230 -8.32 -18.23 7.15
C ASP A 230 -8.95 -17.91 5.78
N ASP A 231 -10.25 -18.17 5.61
CA ASP A 231 -10.97 -17.83 4.37
C ASP A 231 -10.97 -16.32 4.07
N ILE A 232 -11.17 -15.47 5.09
CA ILE A 232 -11.11 -14.01 4.96
C ILE A 232 -9.70 -13.57 4.57
N ARG A 233 -8.69 -14.11 5.25
CA ARG A 233 -7.29 -13.82 4.96
C ARG A 233 -6.95 -14.19 3.51
N ASP A 234 -7.30 -15.39 3.09
CA ASP A 234 -7.07 -15.87 1.73
C ASP A 234 -7.81 -15.03 0.70
N THR A 235 -9.06 -14.63 0.97
CA THR A 235 -9.84 -13.76 0.09
C THR A 235 -9.20 -12.37 -0.05
N ILE A 236 -8.79 -11.75 1.06
CA ILE A 236 -8.18 -10.41 1.05
C ILE A 236 -6.83 -10.45 0.33
N HIS A 237 -5.97 -11.42 0.65
CA HIS A 237 -4.67 -11.54 -0.01
C HIS A 237 -4.82 -11.86 -1.49
N SER A 238 -5.59 -12.90 -1.84
CA SER A 238 -5.74 -13.30 -3.24
C SER A 238 -6.39 -12.19 -4.07
N GLY A 239 -7.48 -11.59 -3.59
CA GLY A 239 -8.17 -10.52 -4.30
C GLY A 239 -7.29 -9.28 -4.50
N THR A 240 -6.57 -8.84 -3.46
CA THR A 240 -5.66 -7.68 -3.59
C THR A 240 -4.50 -7.99 -4.54
N SER A 241 -3.89 -9.16 -4.38
CA SER A 241 -2.73 -9.56 -5.20
C SER A 241 -3.12 -9.76 -6.65
N GLU A 242 -4.24 -10.40 -6.90
CA GLU A 242 -4.77 -10.59 -8.25
C GLU A 242 -5.04 -9.25 -8.90
N VAL A 243 -5.79 -8.36 -8.26
CA VAL A 243 -6.08 -7.02 -8.81
C VAL A 243 -4.81 -6.23 -9.09
N VAL A 244 -3.86 -6.18 -8.16
CA VAL A 244 -2.63 -5.38 -8.31
C VAL A 244 -1.66 -6.04 -9.30
N GLU A 245 -1.25 -7.29 -9.09
CA GLU A 245 -0.25 -7.93 -9.93
C GLU A 245 -0.76 -8.15 -11.36
N HIS A 246 -2.02 -8.53 -11.53
CA HIS A 246 -2.58 -8.80 -12.86
C HIS A 246 -2.53 -7.55 -13.71
N THR A 247 -3.02 -6.45 -13.13
CA THR A 247 -3.06 -5.15 -13.82
C THR A 247 -1.65 -4.63 -14.07
N PHE A 248 -0.72 -4.78 -13.11
CA PHE A 248 0.65 -4.32 -13.32
C PHE A 248 1.35 -5.09 -14.45
N ARG A 249 1.12 -6.40 -14.56
CA ARG A 249 1.57 -7.18 -15.72
C ARG A 249 0.95 -6.64 -17.02
N GLU A 250 -0.36 -6.46 -17.03
CA GLU A 250 -1.06 -6.02 -18.24
C GLU A 250 -0.59 -4.65 -18.71
N LEU A 251 -0.48 -3.68 -17.81
CA LEU A 251 -0.13 -2.31 -18.15
C LEU A 251 1.34 -2.08 -18.46
N TRP A 252 2.24 -2.83 -17.80
CA TRP A 252 3.66 -2.49 -17.82
C TRP A 252 4.58 -3.63 -18.22
N ASP A 253 4.03 -4.79 -18.59
CA ASP A 253 4.79 -5.99 -18.93
C ASP A 253 5.78 -6.40 -17.83
N VAL A 254 5.48 -6.00 -16.59
CA VAL A 254 6.27 -6.40 -15.43
C VAL A 254 5.94 -7.87 -15.17
N LYS A 255 6.97 -8.68 -14.88
CA LYS A 255 6.78 -10.11 -14.59
C LYS A 255 5.70 -10.29 -13.53
N TYR A 256 4.60 -10.94 -13.92
CA TYR A 256 3.52 -11.29 -13.02
C TYR A 256 4.01 -12.30 -11.99
N ASN A 257 3.98 -11.88 -10.73
CA ASN A 257 4.43 -12.73 -9.66
C ASN A 257 3.28 -13.60 -9.12
N ASN A 258 3.04 -14.74 -9.78
CA ASN A 258 2.17 -15.79 -9.22
C ASN A 258 2.68 -16.32 -7.87
N GLU A 259 3.99 -16.20 -7.59
CA GLU A 259 4.55 -16.61 -6.31
C GLU A 259 4.10 -15.74 -5.15
N PHE A 260 3.63 -14.50 -5.37
CA PHE A 260 3.12 -13.69 -4.26
C PHE A 260 1.96 -14.41 -3.52
N ARG A 261 1.06 -15.05 -4.28
CA ARG A 261 -0.03 -15.85 -3.72
C ARG A 261 0.49 -17.01 -2.87
N PHE A 262 1.61 -17.61 -3.27
CA PHE A 262 2.23 -18.72 -2.54
C PHE A 262 3.13 -18.24 -1.39
N LEU A 263 3.73 -17.06 -1.52
CA LEU A 263 4.63 -16.46 -0.53
C LEU A 263 3.89 -16.18 0.79
N VAL A 264 2.64 -15.73 0.75
CA VAL A 264 1.80 -15.59 1.96
C VAL A 264 1.67 -16.92 2.71
N ALA A 265 1.58 -18.03 1.98
CA ALA A 265 1.39 -19.37 2.53
C ALA A 265 2.70 -20.09 2.89
N ARG A 266 3.86 -19.58 2.45
CA ARG A 266 5.18 -20.15 2.70
C ARG A 266 5.61 -19.92 4.16
N ASP A 267 6.22 -20.94 4.75
CA ASP A 267 6.71 -20.89 6.13
C ASP A 267 7.80 -19.82 6.29
N GLU A 268 8.62 -19.60 5.26
CA GLU A 268 9.70 -18.62 5.27
C GLU A 268 9.18 -17.18 5.47
N SER A 269 8.05 -16.82 4.85
CA SER A 269 7.42 -15.51 5.04
C SER A 269 6.90 -15.32 6.47
N ARG A 270 6.31 -16.39 7.04
CA ARG A 270 5.78 -16.37 8.40
C ARG A 270 6.90 -16.26 9.43
N GLU A 271 7.96 -17.05 9.26
CA GLU A 271 9.16 -17.00 10.09
C GLU A 271 9.83 -15.63 10.00
N TYR A 272 9.92 -15.04 8.81
CA TYR A 272 10.49 -13.73 8.62
C TYR A 272 9.69 -12.62 9.32
N LEU A 273 8.37 -12.61 9.14
CA LEU A 273 7.49 -11.66 9.83
C LEU A 273 7.51 -11.85 11.35
N ALA A 274 7.56 -13.10 11.84
CA ALA A 274 7.71 -13.40 13.25
C ALA A 274 9.05 -12.90 13.81
N ARG A 275 10.13 -12.97 13.01
CA ARG A 275 11.43 -12.41 13.37
C ARG A 275 11.38 -10.88 13.46
N LEU A 276 10.73 -10.20 12.50
CA LEU A 276 10.55 -8.74 12.55
C LEU A 276 9.76 -8.33 13.80
N GLN A 277 8.63 -9.00 14.06
CA GLN A 277 7.82 -8.76 15.26
C GLN A 277 8.63 -8.99 16.54
N GLY A 278 9.32 -10.13 16.65
CA GLY A 278 10.12 -10.45 17.85
C GLY A 278 11.24 -9.45 18.09
N MET A 279 11.87 -8.95 17.03
CA MET A 279 12.88 -7.90 17.13
C MET A 279 12.26 -6.56 17.56
N PHE A 280 11.10 -6.18 17.00
CA PHE A 280 10.37 -4.99 17.42
C PHE A 280 10.04 -5.03 18.92
N GLU A 281 9.55 -6.15 19.41
CA GLU A 281 9.24 -6.35 20.84
C GLU A 281 10.48 -6.18 21.73
N ASN A 282 11.64 -6.68 21.30
CA ASN A 282 12.90 -6.50 22.02
C ASN A 282 13.36 -5.04 22.02
N MET A 283 13.15 -4.32 20.91
CA MET A 283 13.54 -2.91 20.75
C MET A 283 12.55 -1.94 21.41
N ARG A 284 11.31 -2.35 21.69
CA ARG A 284 10.22 -1.47 22.15
C ARG A 284 10.62 -0.62 23.35
N GLN A 285 11.31 -1.19 24.33
CA GLN A 285 11.76 -0.43 25.50
C GLN A 285 12.79 0.64 25.14
N GLU A 286 13.70 0.38 24.22
CA GLU A 286 14.70 1.34 23.77
C GLU A 286 14.06 2.46 22.95
N LEU A 287 13.21 2.09 21.98
CA LEU A 287 12.44 3.04 21.16
C LEU A 287 11.56 3.94 22.03
N SER A 288 11.00 3.44 23.12
CA SER A 288 10.14 4.23 24.02
C SER A 288 10.84 5.46 24.63
N LYS A 289 12.18 5.49 24.66
CA LYS A 289 12.96 6.65 25.14
C LYS A 289 12.87 7.84 24.19
N TYR A 290 12.65 7.56 22.90
CA TYR A 290 12.59 8.52 21.81
C TYR A 290 11.16 8.76 21.29
N SER A 291 10.25 7.83 21.59
CA SER A 291 8.86 7.87 21.11
C SER A 291 8.03 8.97 21.76
N TYR A 292 7.23 9.66 20.95
CA TYR A 292 6.18 10.61 21.38
C TYR A 292 4.82 9.93 21.58
N VAL A 293 4.71 8.64 21.29
CA VAL A 293 3.48 7.83 21.45
C VAL A 293 3.75 6.53 22.19
N ALA A 294 2.70 5.89 22.70
CA ALA A 294 2.81 4.51 23.17
C ALA A 294 3.11 3.58 21.98
N LEU A 295 4.07 2.67 22.18
CA LEU A 295 4.50 1.67 21.21
C LEU A 295 3.89 0.30 21.50
#